data_AF-A0A933CJN2-F1
#
_entry.id   AF-A0A933CJN2-F1
#
_cell.length_a   1.000
_cell.length_b   1.000
_cell.length_c   1.000
_cell.angle_alpha   90.00
_cell.angle_beta   90.00
_cell.angle_gamma   90.00
#
_symmetry.space_group_name_H-M   'P 1'
#
loop_
_entity.id
_entity.type
_entity.pdbx_description
1 polymer ?
#
loop_
_entity_poly.entity_id
_entity_poly.type
_entity_poly.pdbx_seq_one_letter_code
_entity_poly.pdbx_strand_id
1 'polypeptide(L)' 'MEDENMETTLGELIVALTEETSRLFPDEKDTYRVVAYILSELFSNSRPASTKWH' A
#
# COMPACT_ATOMS: atom_id res chain seq x y z
N MET A 1 6.93 19.49 -18.73
CA MET A 1 7.43 18.25 -18.11
C MET A 1 6.17 17.48 -17.82
N GLU A 2 5.83 16.54 -18.70
CA GLU A 2 4.72 15.63 -18.45
C GLU A 2 5.04 14.89 -17.16
N ASP A 3 4.19 15.05 -16.14
CA ASP A 3 4.09 14.08 -15.06
C ASP A 3 3.71 12.77 -15.72
N GLU A 4 4.70 11.95 -16.06
CA GLU A 4 4.50 10.53 -16.25
C GLU A 4 3.82 10.04 -14.97
N ASN A 5 2.50 9.81 -15.05
CA ASN A 5 1.76 9.06 -14.05
C ASN A 5 2.55 7.77 -13.81
N MET A 6 3.36 7.74 -12.75
CA MET A 6 4.03 6.53 -12.31
C MET A 6 2.91 5.55 -11.96
N GLU A 7 2.56 4.69 -12.90
CA GLU A 7 1.65 3.57 -12.70
C GLU A 7 2.32 2.63 -11.69
N THR A 8 2.20 2.99 -10.41
CA THR A 8 2.77 2.21 -9.32
C THR A 8 1.80 1.07 -9.09
N THR A 9 2.28 -0.15 -9.25
CA THR A 9 1.47 -1.33 -9.01
C THR A 9 1.26 -1.53 -7.51
N LEU A 10 0.17 -2.22 -7.16
CA LEU A 10 -0.03 -2.66 -5.77
C LEU A 10 1.14 -3.54 -5.28
N GLY A 11 1.76 -4.31 -6.17
CA GLY A 11 2.93 -5.12 -5.86
C GLY A 11 4.12 -4.27 -5.40
N GLU A 12 4.43 -3.19 -6.12
CA GLU A 12 5.52 -2.28 -5.75
C GLU A 12 5.26 -1.55 -4.43
N LEU A 13 4.01 -1.16 -4.17
CA LEU A 13 3.62 -0.59 -2.88
C LEU A 13 3.86 -1.58 -1.73
N ILE A 14 3.47 -2.85 -1.90
CA ILE A 14 3.67 -3.90 -0.89
C ILE A 14 5.16 -4.12 -0.63
N VAL A 15 5.98 -4.17 -1.67
CA VAL A 15 7.44 -4.35 -1.55
C VAL A 15 8.05 -3.18 -0.78
N ALA A 16 7.78 -1.94 -1.19
CA ALA A 16 8.33 -0.75 -0.54
C ALA A 16 7.90 -0.64 0.93
N LEU A 17 6.63 -0.93 1.24
CA LEU A 17 6.14 -0.95 2.62
C LEU A 17 6.82 -2.04 3.45
N THR A 18 7.05 -3.22 2.87
CA THR A 18 7.71 -4.34 3.56
C THR A 18 9.16 -4.00 3.87
N GLU A 19 9.90 -3.45 2.89
CA GLU A 19 11.28 -3.02 3.07
C GLU A 19 11.40 -1.97 4.18
N GLU A 20 10.56 -0.93 4.15
CA GLU A 20 10.60 0.12 5.18
C GLU A 20 10.20 -0.42 6.56
N THR A 21 9.17 -1.26 6.63
CA THR A 21 8.70 -1.83 7.91
C THR A 21 9.74 -2.78 8.51
N SER A 22 10.45 -3.57 7.68
CA SER A 22 11.49 -4.49 8.14
C SER A 22 12.69 -3.78 8.83
N ARG A 23 12.89 -2.48 8.56
CA ARG A 23 13.91 -1.67 9.25
C ARG A 23 13.54 -1.35 10.69
N LEU A 24 12.23 -1.35 10.99
CA LEU A 24 11.67 -1.03 12.30
C LEU A 24 11.36 -2.28 13.12
N PHE A 25 11.03 -3.38 12.45
CA PHE A 25 10.67 -4.65 13.06
C PHE A 25 11.65 -5.76 12.62
N PRO A 26 12.52 -6.24 13.52
CA PRO A 26 13.46 -7.32 13.20
C PRO A 26 12.78 -8.67 12.94
N ASP A 27 11.56 -8.86 13.45
CA ASP A 27 10.76 -10.06 13.27
C ASP A 27 9.91 -9.94 11.99
N GLU A 28 10.05 -10.94 11.12
CA GLU A 28 9.37 -10.99 9.82
C GLU A 28 7.84 -11.09 9.97
N LYS A 29 7.36 -11.82 10.99
CA LYS A 29 5.92 -11.98 11.23
C LYS A 29 5.29 -10.66 11.68
N ASP A 30 5.99 -9.90 12.51
CA ASP A 30 5.52 -8.57 12.92
C ASP A 30 5.60 -7.56 11.78
N THR A 31 6.62 -7.65 10.91
CA THR A 31 6.70 -6.87 9.66
C THR A 31 5.44 -7.06 8.80
N TYR A 32 5.09 -8.30 8.47
CA TYR A 32 3.91 -8.57 7.63
C TYR A 32 2.59 -8.19 8.31
N ARG A 33 2.49 -8.32 9.64
CA ARG A 33 1.30 -7.87 10.38
C ARG A 33 1.08 -6.37 10.24
N VAL A 34 2.14 -5.58 10.37
CA VAL A 34 2.07 -4.12 10.24
C VAL A 34 1.76 -3.72 8.80
N VAL A 35 2.41 -4.33 7.80
CA VAL A 35 2.11 -4.08 6.38
C VAL A 35 0.65 -4.38 6.07
N ALA A 36 0.12 -5.52 6.54
CA ALA A 36 -1.27 -5.89 6.34
C ALA A 36 -2.24 -4.91 7.01
N TYR A 37 -1.91 -4.43 8.21
CA TYR A 37 -2.70 -3.42 8.92
C TYR A 37 -2.77 -2.11 8.13
N ILE A 38 -1.63 -1.60 7.65
CA ILE A 38 -1.55 -0.37 6.85
C ILE A 38 -2.38 -0.50 5.57
N LEU A 39 -2.24 -1.61 4.84
CA LEU A 39 -2.99 -1.84 3.61
C LEU A 39 -4.50 -1.93 3.88
N SER A 40 -4.90 -2.62 4.96
CA SER A 40 -6.30 -2.72 5.37
C SER A 40 -6.89 -1.34 5.64
N GLU A 41 -6.18 -0.47 6.37
CA GLU A 41 -6.61 0.90 6.63
C GLU A 41 -6.70 1.74 5.35
N LEU A 42 -5.73 1.63 4.45
CA LEU A 42 -5.74 2.34 3.17
C LEU A 42 -6.95 1.95 2.32
N PHE A 43 -7.26 0.65 2.23
CA PHE A 43 -8.41 0.19 1.45
C PHE A 43 -9.75 0.45 2.13
N SER A 44 -9.81 0.36 3.46
CA SER A 44 -11.05 0.62 4.21
C SER A 44 -11.44 2.11 4.23
N ASN A 45 -10.46 3.00 4.21
CA ASN A 45 -10.68 4.45 4.15
C ASN A 45 -10.74 5.00 2.72
N SER A 46 -10.48 4.17 1.70
CA SER A 46 -10.67 4.56 0.31
C SER A 46 -12.17 4.73 0.03
N ARG A 47 -12.59 5.93 -0.40
CA ARG A 47 -13.98 6.15 -0.81
C ARG A 47 -14.32 5.12 -1.91
N PRO A 48 -15.50 4.49 -1.88
CA PRO A 48 -15.91 3.61 -2.97
C PRO A 48 -15.76 4.40 -4.27
N ALA A 49 -15.10 3.81 -5.28
CA ALA A 49 -15.03 4.41 -6.59
C ALA A 49 -16.47 4.78 -7.00
N SER A 50 -16.72 6.07 -7.23
CA SER A 50 -18.02 6.61 -7.63
C SER A 50 -18.48 5.86 -8.87
N THR A 51 -19.31 4.83 -8.67
CA THR A 51 -19.88 4.03 -9.74
C THR A 51 -21.07 4.82 -10.29
N LYS A 52 -20.78 5.91 -10.98
CA LYS A 52 -21.72 6.57 -11.89
C LYS A 52 -21.16 6.38 -13.29
N TRP A 53 -21.54 5.26 -13.90
CA TRP A 53 -21.54 5.15 -15.35
C TRP A 53 -22.64 6.08 -15.85
N HIS A 54 -22.26 7.11 -16.60
CA HIS A 54 -23.15 8.01 -17.33
C HIS A 54 -23.09 7.66 -18.83
#